data_AF-G4HAR3-F1
#
_entry.id   AF-G4HAR3-F1
#
_cell.length_a   1.000
_cell.length_b   1.000
_cell.length_c   1.000
_cell.angle_alpha   90.00
_cell.angle_beta   90.00
_cell.angle_gamma   90.00
#
_symmetry.space_group_name_H-M   'P 1'
#
loop_
_entity.id
_entity.type
_entity.pdbx_description
1 polymer ?
#
loop_
_entity_poly.entity_id
_entity_poly.type
_entity_poly.pdbx_seq_one_letter_code
_entity_poly.pdbx_strand_id
1 'polypeptide(L)' 'MKKGDMIIYGCVIIGGGIGLMVDKPLPAVCVGLGVGYLLKYALYKE' A
#
# COMPACT_ATOMS: atom_id res chain seq x y z
N MET A 1 -16.99 3.43 -2.20
CA MET A 1 -15.56 3.07 -2.21
C MET A 1 -15.44 1.64 -2.68
N LYS A 2 -14.71 1.36 -3.77
CA LYS A 2 -14.59 0.01 -4.32
C LYS A 2 -13.63 -0.80 -3.42
N LYS A 3 -13.95 -2.07 -3.15
CA LYS A 3 -13.14 -2.96 -2.28
C LYS A 3 -11.65 -2.98 -2.64
N GLY A 4 -11.31 -2.85 -3.92
CA GLY A 4 -9.91 -2.79 -4.37
C GLY A 4 -9.13 -1.57 -3.87
N ASP A 5 -9.79 -0.44 -3.63
CA ASP A 5 -9.13 0.76 -3.09
C ASP A 5 -8.86 0.64 -1.59
N MET A 6 -9.63 -0.20 -0.90
CA MET A 6 -9.45 -0.51 0.53
C MET A 6 -8.14 -1.29 0.78
N ILE A 7 -7.78 -2.19 -0.15
CA ILE A 7 -6.51 -2.94 -0.11
C ILE A 7 -5.32 -1.99 -0.24
N ILE A 8 -5.39 -1.05 -1.19
CA ILE A 8 -4.35 -0.03 -1.37
C ILE A 8 -4.22 0.80 -0.09
N TYR A 9 -5.33 1.30 0.46
CA TYR A 9 -5.34 2.08 1.70
C TYR A 9 -4.64 1.35 2.86
N GLY A 10 -4.93 0.06 3.05
CA GLY A 10 -4.28 -0.77 4.06
C GLY A 10 -2.77 -0.89 3.86
N CYS A 11 -2.32 -1.19 2.64
CA CYS A 11 -0.89 -1.30 2.32
C CYS A 11 -0.14 0.03 2.50
N VAL A 12 -0.79 1.16 2.21
CA VAL A 12 -0.23 2.52 2.40
C VAL A 12 -0.07 2.85 3.88
N ILE A 13 -1.06 2.54 4.71
CA ILE A 13 -0.99 2.77 6.17
C ILE A 13 0.12 1.93 6.80
N ILE A 14 0.21 0.64 6.43
CA ILE A 14 1.27 -0.25 6.93
C ILE A 14 2.65 0.22 6.43
N GLY A 15 2.76 0.59 5.14
CA GLY A 15 3.99 1.14 4.58
C GLY A 15 4.44 2.42 5.25
N GLY A 16 3.51 3.32 5.59
CA GLY A 16 3.79 4.51 6.37
C GLY A 16 4.24 4.21 7.79
N GLY A 17 3.59 3.26 8.47
CA GLY A 17 3.99 2.83 9.81
C GLY A 17 5.41 2.26 9.84
N ILE A 18 5.75 1.39 8.89
CA ILE A 18 7.11 0.84 8.76
C ILE A 18 8.10 1.95 8.36
N GLY A 19 7.71 2.86 7.47
CA GLY A 19 8.54 3.98 7.04
C GLY A 19 8.91 4.94 8.17
N LEU A 20 7.99 5.19 9.10
CA LEU A 20 8.27 5.99 10.29
C LEU A 20 9.26 5.31 11.23
N MET A 21 9.24 3.97 11.33
CA MET A 21 10.22 3.23 12.13
C MET A 21 11.64 3.25 11.54
N VAL A 22 11.78 3.50 10.23
CA VAL A 22 13.06 3.47 9.51
C VAL A 22 13.52 4.91 9.13
N ASP A 23 12.92 5.94 9.73
CA ASP A 23 13.14 7.37 9.42
C ASP A 23 13.00 7.71 7.92
N LYS A 24 12.27 6.86 7.18
CA LYS A 24 12.06 6.94 5.74
C LYS A 24 10.57 6.75 5.42
N PRO A 25 9.71 7.68 5.87
CA PRO A 25 8.26 7.57 5.67
C PRO A 25 7.87 7.68 4.19
N LEU A 26 8.40 8.67 3.47
CA LEU A 26 8.07 8.90 2.05
C LEU A 26 8.35 7.68 1.15
N PRO A 27 9.56 7.07 1.17
CA PRO A 27 9.84 5.90 0.35
C PRO A 27 8.96 4.70 0.70
N ALA A 28 8.71 4.46 1.98
CA ALA A 28 7.97 3.28 2.42
C ALA A 28 6.47 3.38 2.11
N VAL A 29 5.89 4.58 2.16
CA VAL A 29 4.52 4.84 1.69
C VAL A 29 4.41 4.59 0.18
N CYS A 30 5.41 5.00 -0.61
CA CYS A 30 5.46 4.68 -2.04
C CYS A 30 5.57 3.18 -2.32
N VAL A 31 6.37 2.45 -1.53
CA VAL A 31 6.44 0.98 -1.61
C VAL A 31 5.09 0.36 -1.24
N GLY A 32 4.43 0.85 -0.19
CA GLY A 32 3.08 0.42 0.21
C GLY A 32 2.02 0.68 -0.87
N LEU A 33 2.08 1.83 -1.55
CA LEU A 33 1.24 2.14 -2.72
C LEU A 33 1.48 1.15 -3.86
N GLY A 34 2.75 0.92 -4.22
CA GLY A 34 3.14 0.01 -5.31
C GLY A 34 2.70 -1.43 -5.03
N VAL A 35 2.93 -1.92 -3.82
CA VAL A 35 2.49 -3.26 -3.38
C VAL A 35 0.97 -3.35 -3.33
N GLY A 36 0.28 -2.31 -2.86
CA GLY A 36 -1.18 -2.25 -2.83
C GLY A 36 -1.81 -2.33 -4.23
N TYR A 37 -1.21 -1.67 -5.22
CA TYR A 37 -1.64 -1.76 -6.61
C TYR A 37 -1.33 -3.13 -7.23
N LEU A 38 -0.17 -3.71 -6.94
CA LEU A 38 0.19 -5.07 -7.37
C LEU A 38 -0.77 -6.12 -6.80
N LEU A 39 -1.11 -6.02 -5.52
CA LEU A 39 -2.08 -6.89 -4.85
C LEU A 39 -3.48 -6.69 -5.41
N LYS A 40 -3.93 -5.44 -5.62
CA LYS A 40 -5.19 -5.17 -6.31
C LYS A 40 -5.20 -5.78 -7.70
N TYR A 41 -4.14 -5.65 -8.47
CA TYR A 41 -4.05 -6.23 -9.81
C TYR A 41 -4.02 -7.76 -9.80
N ALA A 42 -3.39 -8.39 -8.80
CA ALA A 42 -3.32 -9.84 -8.66
C ALA A 42 -4.62 -10.47 -8.12
N LEU A 43 -5.29 -9.82 -7.15
CA LEU A 43 -6.51 -10.32 -6.49
C LEU A 43 -7.81 -9.91 -7.18
N TYR A 44 -7.81 -8.75 -7.84
CA TYR A 44 -8.95 -8.20 -8.58
C TYR A 44 -8.74 -8.32 -10.10
N LYS A 45 -7.99 -9.33 -10.51
CA LYS A 45 -7.87 -9.75 -11.91
C LYS A 45 -9.20 -10.38 -12.36
N GLU A 46 -10.09 -9.54 -12.84
CA GLU A 46 -10.99 -9.92 -13.94
C GLU A 46 -10.27 -9.68 -15.27
#